data_AF-A0A1Y3AWI9-F1
#
_entry.id   AF-A0A1Y3AWI9-F1
#
_cell.length_a   1.000
_cell.length_b   1.000
_cell.length_c   1.000
_cell.angle_alpha   90.00
_cell.angle_beta   90.00
_cell.angle_gamma   90.00
#
_symmetry.space_group_name_H-M   'P 1'
#
loop_
_entity.id
_entity.type
_entity.pdbx_description
1 polymer ?
#
loop_
_entity_poly.entity_id
_entity_poly.type
_entity_poly.pdbx_seq_one_letter_code
_entity_poly.pdbx_strand_id
1 'polypeptide(L)'
;MIDRIKGDVIHLTDIVDKQRRMIGKRMEQYNELAKRLKLLEKSYDQNDRIIVTNKKYAQKMMHKFKNLILKFQSFSIRSKEILCTFDVNEDIFAKIDTIIENVRQISLRIEPFIDVIIFTESRLTMVKSSIQSLMEQIENFFKILNDENFSDFMKLYNEEWIFFKREIENLEKLLIDEMEMKNTTNKSVISECNHLLKNILLCFEKIFKYLNDTKKPDEDMEKLLKHSMNKVRILNLFNSDQIIELVDKFFNHFNENHEMSLEMIKIYVPFFNGYINLYQCFLYMAIGSLKTSSKLLHIIMSLSSELLANGFCLPPDSLDDDDDQQRKGEQQKNIDNAGFGDGNITSDAKDVSERLDCQDQLDDLENGDGDENQQTESENKNEDN
;
A
#
# COMPACT_ATOMS: atom_id res chain seq x y z
N MET A 1 -50.50 6.73 16.19
CA MET A 1 -49.22 7.48 16.23
C MET A 1 -48.09 6.62 16.77
N ILE A 2 -48.25 6.02 17.96
CA ILE A 2 -47.27 5.10 18.58
C ILE A 2 -46.89 3.93 17.65
N ASP A 3 -47.86 3.31 16.96
CA ASP A 3 -47.55 2.21 16.01
C ASP A 3 -46.72 2.65 14.79
N ARG A 4 -46.83 3.92 14.36
CA ARG A 4 -46.00 4.46 13.28
C ARG A 4 -44.56 4.66 13.75
N ILE A 5 -44.38 5.29 14.91
CA ILE A 5 -43.05 5.49 15.55
C ILE A 5 -42.35 4.14 15.75
N LYS A 6 -43.09 3.14 16.24
CA LYS A 6 -42.59 1.77 16.40
C LYS A 6 -42.16 1.15 15.07
N GLY A 7 -42.96 1.33 14.00
CA GLY A 7 -42.61 0.86 12.66
C GLY A 7 -41.33 1.49 12.11
N ASP A 8 -41.20 2.80 12.24
CA ASP A 8 -40.05 3.57 11.73
C ASP A 8 -38.75 3.24 12.47
N VAL A 9 -38.84 3.08 13.80
CA VAL A 9 -37.71 2.63 14.64
C VAL A 9 -37.22 1.23 14.24
N ILE A 10 -38.15 0.29 14.04
CA ILE A 10 -37.81 -1.09 13.63
C ILE A 10 -37.12 -1.06 12.26
N HIS A 11 -37.66 -0.29 11.32
CA HIS A 11 -37.10 -0.16 9.98
C HIS A 11 -35.70 0.47 9.99
N LEU A 12 -35.49 1.54 10.76
CA LEU A 12 -34.18 2.17 10.90
C LEU A 12 -33.16 1.24 11.59
N THR A 13 -33.60 0.46 12.58
CA THR A 13 -32.77 -0.56 13.24
C THR A 13 -32.28 -1.61 12.24
N ASP A 14 -33.17 -2.15 11.40
CA ASP A 14 -32.79 -3.13 10.37
C ASP A 14 -31.81 -2.53 9.35
N ILE A 15 -32.01 -1.27 8.96
CA ILE A 15 -31.09 -0.54 8.08
C ILE A 15 -29.69 -0.47 8.71
N VAL A 16 -29.58 0.01 9.96
CA VAL A 16 -28.30 0.17 10.66
C VAL A 16 -27.60 -1.18 10.83
N ASP A 17 -28.32 -2.22 11.23
CA ASP A 17 -27.78 -3.56 11.41
C ASP A 17 -27.26 -4.14 10.10
N LYS A 18 -28.01 -3.98 9.00
CA LYS A 18 -27.61 -4.45 7.68
C LYS A 18 -26.41 -3.66 7.14
N GLN A 19 -26.34 -2.35 7.36
CA GLN A 19 -25.14 -1.55 7.06
C GLN A 19 -23.92 -2.06 7.84
N ARG A 20 -24.08 -2.30 9.15
CA ARG A 20 -23.00 -2.81 10.03
C ARG A 20 -22.44 -4.13 9.51
N ARG A 21 -23.30 -5.09 9.17
CA ARG A 21 -22.89 -6.40 8.65
C ARG A 21 -22.14 -6.28 7.32
N MET A 22 -22.67 -5.48 6.38
CA MET A 22 -22.03 -5.27 5.09
C MET A 22 -20.66 -4.60 5.23
N ILE A 23 -20.57 -3.52 6.00
CA ILE A 23 -19.30 -2.80 6.23
C ILE A 23 -18.29 -3.71 6.92
N GLY A 24 -18.71 -4.50 7.92
CA GLY A 24 -17.84 -5.47 8.59
C GLY A 24 -17.20 -6.45 7.61
N LYS A 25 -18.00 -7.08 6.73
CA LYS A 25 -17.49 -7.98 5.69
C LYS A 25 -16.53 -7.28 4.73
N ARG A 26 -16.85 -6.05 4.30
CA ARG A 26 -16.01 -5.27 3.37
C ARG A 26 -14.69 -4.83 4.02
N MET A 27 -14.71 -4.50 5.31
CA MET A 27 -13.50 -4.20 6.09
C MET A 27 -12.55 -5.39 6.16
N GLU A 28 -13.08 -6.61 6.37
CA GLU A 28 -12.28 -7.83 6.40
C GLU A 28 -11.60 -8.08 5.05
N GLN A 29 -12.34 -7.93 3.95
CA GLN A 29 -11.80 -8.05 2.59
C GLN A 29 -10.72 -6.99 2.30
N TYR A 30 -10.96 -5.73 2.71
CA TYR A 30 -9.98 -4.66 2.58
C TYR A 30 -8.69 -5.00 3.33
N ASN A 31 -8.78 -5.47 4.58
CA ASN A 31 -7.62 -5.84 5.38
C ASN A 31 -6.82 -6.98 4.74
N GLU A 32 -7.51 -7.96 4.17
CA GLU A 32 -6.92 -9.13 3.53
C GLU A 32 -6.17 -8.75 2.24
N LEU A 33 -6.72 -7.81 1.47
CA LEU A 33 -6.06 -7.22 0.30
C LEU A 33 -4.89 -6.30 0.68
N ALA A 34 -5.05 -5.46 1.70
CA ALA A 34 -4.00 -4.55 2.17
C ALA A 34 -2.80 -5.33 2.74
N LYS A 35 -3.04 -6.45 3.42
CA LYS A 35 -2.00 -7.38 3.89
C LYS A 35 -1.22 -7.96 2.71
N ARG A 36 -1.90 -8.38 1.64
CA ARG A 36 -1.27 -8.86 0.40
C ARG A 36 -0.43 -7.80 -0.29
N LEU A 37 -0.95 -6.57 -0.40
CA LEU A 37 -0.18 -5.44 -0.95
C LEU A 37 1.10 -5.21 -0.14
N LYS A 38 1.01 -5.18 1.19
CA LYS A 38 2.19 -5.05 2.06
C LYS A 38 3.19 -6.19 1.90
N LEU A 39 2.75 -7.41 1.66
CA LEU A 39 3.64 -8.54 1.36
C LEU A 39 4.35 -8.34 0.02
N LEU A 40 3.66 -7.82 -0.99
CA LEU A 40 4.26 -7.51 -2.29
C LEU A 40 5.26 -6.36 -2.20
N GLU A 41 4.91 -5.29 -1.49
CA GLU A 41 5.79 -4.16 -1.25
C GLU A 41 7.03 -4.58 -0.45
N LYS A 42 6.89 -5.43 0.58
CA LYS A 42 8.03 -6.01 1.29
C LYS A 42 8.89 -6.93 0.43
N SER A 43 8.29 -7.51 -0.61
CA SER A 43 9.01 -8.32 -1.58
C SER A 43 9.85 -7.44 -2.52
N TYR A 44 9.81 -6.10 -2.42
CA TYR A 44 10.50 -5.19 -3.31
C TYR A 44 11.05 -3.92 -2.62
N ASP A 45 12.37 -3.75 -2.59
CA ASP A 45 13.00 -2.53 -2.08
C ASP A 45 13.00 -1.40 -3.13
N GLN A 46 13.04 -0.14 -2.68
CA GLN A 46 13.15 1.10 -3.48
C GLN A 46 14.36 1.09 -4.45
N ASN A 47 15.33 0.20 -4.23
CA ASN A 47 16.52 0.00 -5.06
C ASN A 47 16.41 -1.19 -6.04
N ASP A 48 15.19 -1.61 -6.41
CA ASP A 48 14.96 -2.74 -7.29
C ASP A 48 15.51 -4.09 -6.77
N ARG A 49 15.43 -4.32 -5.45
CA ARG A 49 15.83 -5.60 -4.84
C ARG A 49 14.58 -6.39 -4.50
N ILE A 50 14.32 -7.47 -5.24
CA ILE A 50 13.30 -8.44 -4.81
C ILE A 50 13.91 -9.36 -3.76
N ILE A 51 13.42 -9.29 -2.52
CA ILE A 51 13.81 -10.19 -1.43
C ILE A 51 12.79 -11.33 -1.37
N VAL A 52 12.81 -12.24 -2.35
CA VAL A 52 12.05 -13.51 -2.18
C VAL A 52 12.91 -14.44 -1.35
N THR A 53 12.41 -14.79 -0.16
CA THR A 53 13.04 -15.66 0.84
C THR A 53 13.39 -17.08 0.36
N ASN A 54 13.15 -17.44 -0.93
CA ASN A 54 13.25 -18.81 -1.42
C ASN A 54 14.23 -19.07 -2.59
N LYS A 55 14.89 -18.07 -3.20
CA LYS A 55 15.92 -18.34 -4.23
C LYS A 55 17.30 -18.61 -3.61
N LYS A 56 17.45 -19.83 -3.06
CA LYS A 56 18.77 -20.37 -2.67
C LYS A 56 19.75 -20.49 -3.86
N TYR A 57 19.26 -20.54 -5.10
CA TYR A 57 20.11 -20.88 -6.26
C TYR A 57 20.96 -19.70 -6.77
N ALA A 58 20.33 -18.59 -7.17
CA ALA A 58 21.04 -17.39 -7.65
C ALA A 58 21.98 -16.82 -6.58
N GLN A 59 21.52 -16.77 -5.33
CA GLN A 59 22.36 -16.36 -4.20
C GLN A 59 23.55 -17.31 -4.00
N LYS A 60 23.34 -18.63 -4.07
CA LYS A 60 24.43 -19.63 -4.00
C LYS A 60 25.40 -19.49 -5.17
N MET A 61 24.91 -19.19 -6.37
CA MET A 61 25.73 -18.94 -7.54
C MET A 61 26.58 -17.68 -7.37
N MET A 62 26.01 -16.59 -6.87
CA MET A 62 26.77 -15.37 -6.57
C MET A 62 27.77 -15.53 -5.44
N HIS A 63 27.43 -16.26 -4.38
CA HIS A 63 28.40 -16.60 -3.34
C HIS A 63 29.53 -17.47 -3.89
N LYS A 64 29.23 -18.43 -4.78
CA LYS A 64 30.27 -19.20 -5.47
C LYS A 64 31.15 -18.31 -6.32
N PHE A 65 30.57 -17.37 -7.07
CA PHE A 65 31.33 -16.45 -7.91
C PHE A 65 32.22 -15.50 -7.08
N LYS A 66 31.69 -14.91 -6.01
CA LYS A 66 32.48 -14.12 -5.05
C LYS A 66 33.63 -14.92 -4.47
N ASN A 67 33.35 -16.15 -4.01
CA ASN A 67 34.37 -17.02 -3.45
C ASN A 67 35.46 -17.36 -4.49
N LEU A 68 35.09 -17.55 -5.76
CA LEU A 68 36.04 -17.79 -6.84
C LEU A 68 36.95 -16.58 -7.07
N ILE A 69 36.38 -15.38 -7.11
CA ILE A 69 37.14 -14.12 -7.24
C ILE A 69 38.13 -13.96 -6.09
N LEU A 70 37.68 -14.17 -4.84
CA LEU A 70 38.55 -14.06 -3.66
C LEU A 70 39.67 -15.11 -3.68
N LYS A 71 39.37 -16.35 -4.07
CA LYS A 71 40.37 -17.41 -4.22
C LYS A 71 41.40 -17.06 -5.28
N PHE A 72 40.96 -16.57 -6.43
CA PHE A 72 41.86 -16.18 -7.52
C PHE A 72 42.71 -14.98 -7.12
N GLN A 73 42.13 -13.96 -6.49
CA GLN A 73 42.86 -12.79 -6.00
C GLN A 73 43.94 -13.19 -4.97
N SER A 74 43.59 -14.05 -4.00
CA SER A 74 44.55 -14.56 -3.02
C SER A 74 45.66 -15.37 -3.69
N PHE A 75 45.32 -16.18 -4.69
CA PHE A 75 46.29 -16.96 -5.46
C PHE A 75 47.25 -16.06 -6.25
N SER A 76 46.75 -15.01 -6.91
CA SER A 76 47.57 -14.07 -7.68
C SER A 76 48.53 -13.29 -6.78
N ILE A 77 48.08 -12.86 -5.60
CA ILE A 77 48.94 -12.18 -4.62
C ILE A 77 50.04 -13.12 -4.10
N ARG A 78 49.68 -14.35 -3.70
CA ARG A 78 50.67 -15.32 -3.20
C ARG A 78 51.67 -15.71 -4.29
N SER A 79 51.19 -15.90 -5.51
CA SER A 79 52.06 -16.19 -6.65
C SER A 79 53.03 -15.04 -6.91
N LYS A 80 52.57 -13.78 -6.82
CA LYS A 80 53.46 -12.61 -6.88
C LYS A 80 54.55 -12.66 -5.82
N GLU A 81 54.21 -12.91 -4.56
CA GLU A 81 55.18 -12.98 -3.46
C GLU A 81 56.21 -14.09 -3.67
N ILE A 82 55.78 -15.25 -4.17
CA ILE A 82 56.70 -16.35 -4.49
C ILE A 82 57.60 -15.96 -5.66
N LEU A 83 57.06 -15.33 -6.70
CA LEU A 83 57.83 -14.89 -7.86
C LEU A 83 58.87 -13.83 -7.48
N CYS A 84 58.65 -13.02 -6.43
CA CYS A 84 59.68 -12.12 -5.88
C CYS A 84 60.93 -12.84 -5.35
N THR A 85 60.85 -14.15 -5.07
CA THR A 85 62.02 -14.95 -4.67
C THR A 85 62.85 -15.42 -5.86
N PHE A 86 62.28 -15.37 -7.07
CA PHE A 86 62.98 -15.59 -8.32
C PHE A 86 63.35 -14.20 -8.86
N ASP A 87 64.55 -14.03 -9.42
CA ASP A 87 65.06 -12.72 -9.87
C ASP A 87 64.34 -12.27 -11.16
N VAL A 88 63.05 -11.93 -11.04
CA VAL A 88 62.09 -11.72 -12.13
C VAL A 88 62.09 -10.26 -12.57
N ASN A 89 61.96 -10.03 -13.87
CA ASN A 89 61.87 -8.68 -14.47
C ASN A 89 60.71 -7.84 -13.89
N GLU A 90 60.95 -6.54 -13.65
CA GLU A 90 59.95 -5.57 -13.17
C GLU A 90 58.70 -5.52 -14.06
N ASP A 91 58.83 -5.69 -15.38
CA ASP A 91 57.72 -5.71 -16.33
C ASP A 91 56.71 -6.84 -16.06
N ILE A 92 57.16 -7.98 -15.53
CA ILE A 92 56.28 -9.11 -15.20
C ILE A 92 55.48 -8.78 -13.94
N PHE A 93 56.11 -8.14 -12.95
CA PHE A 93 55.41 -7.68 -11.75
C PHE A 93 54.35 -6.63 -12.06
N ALA A 94 54.64 -5.67 -12.95
CA ALA A 94 53.67 -4.67 -13.39
C ALA A 94 52.43 -5.29 -14.05
N LYS A 95 52.62 -6.35 -14.87
CA LYS A 95 51.52 -7.12 -15.48
C LYS A 95 50.70 -7.86 -14.42
N ILE A 96 51.35 -8.48 -13.45
CA ILE A 96 50.68 -9.17 -12.33
C ILE A 96 49.88 -8.19 -11.47
N ASP A 97 50.42 -7.01 -11.18
CA ASP A 97 49.72 -5.96 -10.43
C ASP A 97 48.48 -5.45 -11.17
N THR A 98 48.58 -5.30 -12.49
CA THR A 98 47.44 -4.97 -13.35
C THR A 98 46.33 -6.03 -13.24
N ILE A 99 46.70 -7.32 -13.25
CA ILE A 99 45.73 -8.41 -13.09
C ILE A 99 45.08 -8.38 -11.70
N ILE A 100 45.85 -8.18 -10.64
CA ILE A 100 45.33 -8.11 -9.27
C ILE A 100 44.33 -6.96 -9.13
N GLU A 101 44.63 -5.78 -9.68
CA GLU A 101 43.71 -4.64 -9.63
C GLU A 101 42.46 -4.90 -10.49
N ASN A 102 42.58 -5.48 -11.68
CA ASN A 102 41.42 -5.85 -12.50
C ASN A 102 40.49 -6.82 -11.76
N VAL A 103 41.02 -7.85 -11.10
CA VAL A 103 40.24 -8.79 -10.29
C VAL A 103 39.56 -8.09 -9.12
N ARG A 104 40.24 -7.12 -8.49
CA ARG A 104 39.66 -6.28 -7.44
C ARG A 104 38.48 -5.45 -7.95
N GLN A 105 38.61 -4.86 -9.13
CA GLN A 105 37.53 -4.11 -9.78
C GLN A 105 36.33 -5.00 -10.12
N ILE A 106 36.56 -6.24 -10.58
CA ILE A 106 35.49 -7.23 -10.79
C ILE A 106 34.78 -7.50 -9.46
N SER A 107 35.51 -7.71 -8.36
CA SER A 107 34.92 -7.91 -7.02
C SER A 107 34.03 -6.73 -6.60
N LEU A 108 34.50 -5.49 -6.79
CA LEU A 108 33.72 -4.29 -6.46
C LEU A 108 32.46 -4.19 -7.32
N ARG A 109 32.53 -4.57 -8.59
CA ARG A 109 31.39 -4.56 -9.52
C ARG A 109 30.32 -5.58 -9.14
N ILE A 110 30.71 -6.73 -8.59
CA ILE A 110 29.77 -7.80 -8.25
C ILE A 110 29.20 -7.69 -6.83
N GLU A 111 29.86 -6.93 -5.94
CA GLU A 111 29.45 -6.75 -4.55
C GLU A 111 27.96 -6.36 -4.38
N PRO A 112 27.40 -5.43 -5.18
CA PRO A 112 25.99 -5.04 -5.08
C PRO A 112 25.01 -6.17 -5.42
N PHE A 113 25.49 -7.24 -6.06
CA PHE A 113 24.67 -8.31 -6.61
C PHE A 113 24.69 -9.59 -5.77
N ILE A 114 25.49 -9.67 -4.71
CA ILE A 114 25.64 -10.90 -3.88
C ILE A 114 24.33 -11.29 -3.21
N ASP A 115 23.61 -10.30 -2.69
CA ASP A 115 22.33 -10.51 -2.01
C ASP A 115 21.14 -10.37 -2.98
N VAL A 116 21.40 -10.25 -4.29
CA VAL A 116 20.36 -10.07 -5.30
C VAL A 116 19.85 -11.43 -5.76
N ILE A 117 18.56 -11.64 -5.51
CA ILE A 117 17.84 -12.89 -5.75
C ILE A 117 17.28 -12.98 -7.18
N ILE A 118 16.98 -11.84 -7.81
CA ILE A 118 16.48 -11.78 -9.19
C ILE A 118 17.35 -10.82 -9.99
N PHE A 119 18.00 -11.37 -11.01
CA PHE A 119 18.69 -10.57 -12.01
C PHE A 119 17.70 -10.06 -13.07
N THR A 120 17.70 -8.75 -13.30
CA THR A 120 17.23 -8.19 -14.57
C THR A 120 18.12 -8.68 -15.71
N GLU A 121 17.65 -8.59 -16.95
CA GLU A 121 18.48 -8.87 -18.12
C GLU A 121 19.76 -8.02 -18.12
N SER A 122 19.65 -6.74 -17.77
CA SER A 122 20.78 -5.82 -17.59
C SER A 122 21.78 -6.25 -16.50
N ARG A 123 21.32 -6.90 -15.43
CA ARG A 123 22.20 -7.41 -14.37
C ARG A 123 22.83 -8.74 -14.77
N LEU A 124 22.09 -9.62 -15.48
CA LEU A 124 22.65 -10.85 -16.05
C LEU A 124 23.78 -10.53 -17.04
N THR A 125 23.63 -9.52 -17.88
CA THR A 125 24.70 -9.10 -18.80
C THR A 125 25.90 -8.50 -18.05
N MET A 126 25.68 -7.78 -16.94
CA MET A 126 26.77 -7.31 -16.07
C MET A 126 27.51 -8.46 -15.37
N VAL A 127 26.79 -9.46 -14.86
CA VAL A 127 27.41 -10.64 -14.23
C VAL A 127 28.14 -11.47 -15.28
N LYS A 128 27.54 -11.70 -16.45
CA LYS A 128 28.17 -12.41 -17.58
C LYS A 128 29.45 -11.72 -18.03
N SER A 129 29.44 -10.40 -18.23
CA SER A 129 30.65 -9.65 -18.59
C SER A 129 31.70 -9.68 -17.48
N SER A 130 31.28 -9.74 -16.21
CA SER A 130 32.20 -9.91 -15.07
C SER A 130 32.84 -11.30 -15.03
N ILE A 131 32.08 -12.36 -15.34
CA ILE A 131 32.61 -13.73 -15.47
C ILE A 131 33.61 -13.81 -16.62
N GLN A 132 33.26 -13.26 -17.78
CA GLN A 132 34.15 -13.21 -18.95
C GLN A 132 35.44 -12.43 -18.64
N SER A 133 35.32 -11.29 -17.96
CA SER A 133 36.49 -10.51 -17.53
C SER A 133 37.37 -11.30 -16.57
N LEU A 134 36.80 -12.06 -15.62
CA LEU A 134 37.58 -12.91 -14.72
C LEU A 134 38.29 -14.04 -15.48
N MET A 135 37.63 -14.65 -16.45
CA MET A 135 38.21 -15.68 -17.31
C MET A 135 39.42 -15.14 -18.09
N GLU A 136 39.30 -13.95 -18.66
CA GLU A 136 40.40 -13.27 -19.34
C GLU A 136 41.58 -12.99 -18.40
N GLN A 137 41.31 -12.54 -17.16
CA GLN A 137 42.37 -12.33 -16.17
C GLN A 137 43.08 -13.63 -15.78
N ILE A 138 42.35 -14.74 -15.65
CA ILE A 138 42.94 -16.07 -15.41
C ILE A 138 43.82 -16.52 -16.56
N GLU A 139 43.37 -16.34 -17.81
CA GLU A 139 44.17 -16.70 -18.98
C GLU A 139 45.41 -15.82 -19.13
N ASN A 140 45.30 -14.53 -18.85
CA ASN A 140 46.44 -13.61 -18.89
C ASN A 140 47.48 -13.99 -17.83
N PHE A 141 47.03 -14.35 -16.62
CA PHE A 141 47.94 -14.82 -15.57
C PHE A 141 48.60 -16.16 -15.93
N PHE A 142 47.84 -17.09 -16.51
CA PHE A 142 48.38 -18.35 -17.02
C PHE A 142 49.46 -18.12 -18.09
N LYS A 143 49.23 -17.21 -19.05
CA LYS A 143 50.21 -16.89 -20.11
C LYS A 143 51.51 -16.33 -19.55
N ILE A 144 51.44 -15.51 -18.49
CA ILE A 144 52.64 -14.97 -17.83
C ILE A 144 53.46 -16.09 -17.18
N LEU A 145 52.79 -17.05 -16.55
CA LEU A 145 53.47 -18.13 -15.83
C LEU A 145 53.85 -19.33 -16.71
N ASN A 146 53.24 -19.49 -17.87
CA ASN A 146 53.61 -20.52 -18.82
C ASN A 146 54.82 -20.13 -19.69
N ASP A 147 55.52 -19.05 -19.34
CA ASP A 147 56.82 -18.70 -19.89
C ASP A 147 57.87 -19.75 -19.47
N GLU A 148 58.89 -19.99 -20.30
CA GLU A 148 59.89 -21.05 -20.10
C GLU A 148 60.59 -20.93 -18.73
N ASN A 149 60.71 -19.70 -18.22
CA ASN A 149 61.32 -19.37 -16.94
C ASN A 149 60.55 -19.89 -15.72
N PHE A 150 59.27 -20.25 -15.86
CA PHE A 150 58.39 -20.64 -14.74
C PHE A 150 57.74 -22.02 -14.93
N SER A 151 58.27 -22.84 -15.83
CA SER A 151 57.78 -24.20 -16.12
C SER A 151 57.59 -25.08 -14.86
N ASP A 152 58.54 -25.04 -13.92
CA ASP A 152 58.45 -25.84 -12.69
C ASP A 152 57.44 -25.27 -11.69
N PHE A 153 57.25 -23.94 -11.67
CA PHE A 153 56.17 -23.31 -10.92
C PHE A 153 54.80 -23.74 -11.46
N MET A 154 54.66 -23.79 -12.78
CA MET A 154 53.42 -24.24 -13.44
C MET A 154 53.10 -25.71 -13.18
N LYS A 155 54.10 -26.59 -13.09
CA LYS A 155 53.88 -27.99 -12.70
C LYS A 155 53.33 -28.12 -11.29
N LEU A 156 53.78 -27.27 -10.37
CA LEU A 156 53.34 -27.30 -8.96
C LEU A 156 51.88 -26.85 -8.81
N TYR A 157 51.45 -25.87 -9.60
CA TYR A 157 50.12 -25.24 -9.49
C TYR A 157 49.12 -25.63 -10.59
N ASN A 158 49.39 -26.71 -11.32
CA ASN A 158 48.54 -27.14 -12.42
C ASN A 158 47.11 -27.54 -11.94
N GLU A 159 47.00 -28.10 -10.73
CA GLU A 159 45.69 -28.48 -10.17
C GLU A 159 44.83 -27.25 -9.86
N GLU A 160 45.43 -26.19 -9.32
CA GLU A 160 44.78 -24.91 -9.06
C GLU A 160 44.27 -24.26 -10.35
N TRP A 161 45.04 -24.35 -11.44
CA TRP A 161 44.62 -23.85 -12.76
C TRP A 161 43.41 -24.59 -13.31
N ILE A 162 43.45 -25.93 -13.24
CA ILE A 162 42.32 -26.77 -13.65
C ILE A 162 41.09 -26.46 -12.79
N PHE A 163 41.27 -26.20 -11.49
CA PHE A 163 40.19 -25.79 -10.60
C PHE A 163 39.54 -24.46 -11.04
N PHE A 164 40.33 -23.41 -11.28
CA PHE A 164 39.79 -22.10 -11.68
C PHE A 164 39.03 -22.17 -13.00
N LYS A 165 39.59 -22.85 -14.00
CA LYS A 165 38.95 -23.02 -15.32
C LYS A 165 37.62 -23.76 -15.21
N ARG A 166 37.60 -24.87 -14.48
CA ARG A 166 36.39 -25.69 -14.27
C ARG A 166 35.29 -24.91 -13.54
N GLU A 167 35.64 -24.16 -12.49
CA GLU A 167 34.64 -23.39 -11.74
C GLU A 167 34.05 -22.23 -12.55
N ILE A 168 34.84 -21.57 -13.41
CA ILE A 168 34.31 -20.56 -14.34
C ILE A 168 33.36 -21.17 -15.35
N GLU A 169 33.76 -22.27 -16.01
CA GLU A 169 32.90 -22.97 -16.98
C GLU A 169 31.59 -23.45 -16.33
N ASN A 170 31.65 -23.92 -15.09
CA ASN A 170 30.47 -24.27 -14.32
C ASN A 170 29.59 -23.04 -14.06
N LEU A 171 30.15 -21.91 -13.64
CA LEU A 171 29.39 -20.68 -13.41
C LEU A 171 28.73 -20.15 -14.68
N GLU A 172 29.42 -20.22 -15.83
CA GLU A 172 28.88 -19.79 -17.11
C GLU A 172 27.70 -20.66 -17.55
N LYS A 173 27.80 -21.99 -17.39
CA LYS A 173 26.68 -22.92 -17.64
C LYS A 173 25.49 -22.63 -16.73
N LEU A 174 25.72 -22.45 -15.43
CA LEU A 174 24.65 -22.13 -14.48
C LEU A 174 23.95 -20.80 -14.84
N LEU A 175 24.69 -19.83 -15.41
CA LEU A 175 24.15 -18.55 -15.85
C LEU A 175 23.31 -18.69 -17.12
N ILE A 176 23.76 -19.51 -18.08
CA ILE A 176 23.01 -19.82 -19.32
C ILE A 176 21.72 -20.55 -19.00
N ASP A 177 21.75 -21.56 -18.13
CA ASP A 177 20.56 -22.29 -17.69
C ASP A 177 19.52 -21.32 -17.05
N GLU A 178 19.99 -20.33 -16.29
CA GLU A 178 19.12 -19.32 -15.68
C GLU A 178 18.57 -18.29 -16.69
N MET A 179 19.29 -18.05 -17.79
CA MET A 179 18.81 -17.22 -18.91
C MET A 179 17.77 -17.96 -19.76
N GLU A 180 17.94 -19.25 -20.02
CA GLU A 180 17.04 -20.05 -20.87
C GLU A 180 15.70 -20.37 -20.17
N MET A 181 15.73 -20.62 -18.85
CA MET A 181 14.51 -20.84 -18.06
C MET A 181 13.53 -19.65 -18.11
N LYS A 182 14.02 -18.40 -18.21
CA LYS A 182 13.15 -17.19 -18.24
C LYS A 182 12.35 -17.00 -19.54
N ASN A 183 12.73 -17.64 -20.65
CA ASN A 183 12.15 -17.34 -21.96
C ASN A 183 10.89 -18.16 -22.28
N THR A 184 10.67 -19.29 -21.61
CA THR A 184 9.57 -20.22 -21.95
C THR A 184 8.30 -20.04 -21.10
N THR A 185 8.41 -19.39 -19.95
CA THR A 185 7.37 -19.32 -18.90
C THR A 185 6.68 -17.95 -18.74
N ASN A 186 7.22 -16.90 -19.35
CA ASN A 186 6.69 -15.52 -19.25
C ASN A 186 5.25 -15.36 -19.78
N LYS A 187 4.77 -16.18 -20.73
CA LYS A 187 3.46 -15.96 -21.37
C LYS A 187 2.26 -16.23 -20.44
N SER A 188 2.35 -17.24 -19.57
CA SER A 188 1.26 -17.62 -18.65
C SER A 188 1.05 -16.53 -17.59
N VAL A 189 2.15 -16.14 -16.96
CA VAL A 189 2.23 -15.11 -15.92
C VAL A 189 1.71 -13.75 -16.40
N ILE A 190 2.12 -13.33 -17.61
CA ILE A 190 1.67 -12.06 -18.21
C ILE A 190 0.15 -12.08 -18.45
N SER A 191 -0.41 -13.23 -18.85
CA SER A 191 -1.86 -13.36 -19.06
C SER A 191 -2.64 -13.19 -17.76
N GLU A 192 -2.19 -13.80 -16.67
CA GLU A 192 -2.81 -13.68 -15.33
C GLU A 192 -2.72 -12.25 -14.78
N CYS A 193 -1.55 -11.60 -14.91
CA CYS A 193 -1.38 -10.19 -14.53
C CYS A 193 -2.34 -9.28 -15.30
N ASN A 194 -2.42 -9.45 -16.62
CA ASN A 194 -3.31 -8.68 -17.47
C ASN A 194 -4.77 -8.92 -17.13
N HIS A 195 -5.12 -10.16 -16.77
CA HIS A 195 -6.47 -10.49 -16.32
C HIS A 195 -6.82 -9.77 -15.02
N LEU A 196 -5.92 -9.76 -14.03
CA LEU A 196 -6.12 -9.05 -12.77
C LEU A 196 -6.19 -7.52 -12.96
N LEU A 197 -5.26 -6.94 -13.73
CA LEU A 197 -5.27 -5.50 -14.07
C LEU A 197 -6.58 -5.10 -14.76
N LYS A 198 -7.05 -5.90 -15.72
CA LYS A 198 -8.32 -5.66 -16.40
C LYS A 198 -9.49 -5.65 -15.42
N ASN A 199 -9.53 -6.56 -14.45
CA ASN A 199 -10.59 -6.59 -13.44
C ASN A 199 -10.54 -5.36 -12.51
N ILE A 200 -9.34 -4.90 -12.13
CA ILE A 200 -9.17 -3.67 -11.35
C ILE A 200 -9.66 -2.45 -12.15
N LEU A 201 -9.27 -2.34 -13.42
CA LEU A 201 -9.71 -1.26 -14.31
C LEU A 201 -11.24 -1.23 -14.50
N LEU A 202 -11.86 -2.40 -14.67
CA LEU A 202 -13.32 -2.51 -14.73
C LEU A 202 -14.00 -2.06 -13.43
N CYS A 203 -13.36 -2.24 -12.27
CA CYS A 203 -13.87 -1.69 -11.01
C CYS A 203 -13.81 -0.16 -11.02
N PHE A 204 -12.69 0.43 -11.45
CA PHE A 204 -12.57 1.88 -11.58
C PHE A 204 -13.59 2.48 -12.54
N GLU A 205 -13.82 1.86 -13.70
CA GLU A 205 -14.82 2.31 -14.67
C GLU A 205 -16.23 2.32 -14.06
N LYS A 206 -16.61 1.24 -13.36
CA LYS A 206 -17.92 1.15 -12.67
C LYS A 206 -18.09 2.24 -11.60
N ILE A 207 -17.04 2.48 -10.80
CA ILE A 207 -17.07 3.49 -9.75
C ILE A 207 -17.13 4.90 -10.36
N PHE A 208 -16.36 5.17 -11.40
CA PHE A 208 -16.36 6.45 -12.09
C PHE A 208 -17.74 6.78 -12.69
N LYS A 209 -18.37 5.78 -13.33
CA LYS A 209 -19.73 5.92 -13.85
C LYS A 209 -20.74 6.24 -12.73
N TYR A 210 -20.68 5.50 -11.62
CA TYR A 210 -21.52 5.76 -10.46
C TYR A 210 -21.36 7.18 -9.93
N LEU A 211 -20.12 7.67 -9.78
CA LEU A 211 -19.85 9.01 -9.28
C LEU A 211 -20.42 10.10 -10.20
N ASN A 212 -20.33 9.92 -11.51
CA ASN A 212 -20.91 10.86 -12.48
C ASN A 212 -22.44 10.87 -12.43
N ASP A 213 -23.07 9.70 -12.25
CA ASP A 213 -24.52 9.60 -12.15
C ASP A 213 -25.06 10.26 -10.85
N THR A 214 -24.29 10.24 -9.76
CA THR A 214 -24.69 10.83 -8.46
C THR A 214 -24.55 12.36 -8.34
N LYS A 215 -24.00 13.06 -9.34
CA LYS A 215 -23.88 14.54 -9.33
C LYS A 215 -25.20 15.28 -9.61
N LYS A 216 -26.28 14.57 -9.94
CA LYS A 216 -27.61 15.15 -10.15
C LYS A 216 -28.32 15.24 -8.79
N PRO A 217 -28.71 16.43 -8.32
CA PRO A 217 -29.41 16.56 -7.04
C PRO A 217 -30.81 15.96 -7.15
N ASP A 218 -31.12 14.98 -6.29
CA ASP A 218 -32.47 14.46 -6.09
C ASP A 218 -33.10 15.23 -4.91
N GLU A 219 -34.22 15.92 -5.14
CA GLU A 219 -34.90 16.82 -4.18
C GLU A 219 -35.69 16.12 -3.06
N ASP A 220 -35.70 14.78 -2.98
CA ASP A 220 -36.60 14.05 -2.08
C ASP A 220 -35.95 13.60 -0.76
N MET A 221 -36.38 14.15 0.38
CA MET A 221 -35.96 13.76 1.74
C MET A 221 -36.24 12.28 2.08
N GLU A 222 -37.30 11.68 1.53
CA GLU A 222 -37.64 10.26 1.73
C GLU A 222 -36.63 9.31 1.05
N LYS A 223 -35.83 9.82 0.09
CA LYS A 223 -34.72 9.08 -0.52
C LYS A 223 -33.46 9.09 0.34
N LEU A 224 -33.30 9.93 1.37
CA LEU A 224 -32.03 10.08 2.10
C LEU A 224 -31.60 8.81 2.87
N LEU A 225 -32.54 8.14 3.56
CA LEU A 225 -32.26 6.88 4.25
C LEU A 225 -31.93 5.76 3.26
N LYS A 226 -32.66 5.70 2.14
CA LYS A 226 -32.40 4.76 1.04
C LYS A 226 -31.06 5.05 0.35
N HIS A 227 -30.68 6.31 0.26
CA HIS A 227 -29.42 6.80 -0.28
C HIS A 227 -28.24 6.43 0.62
N SER A 228 -28.41 6.44 1.95
CA SER A 228 -27.40 5.92 2.89
C SER A 228 -27.08 4.44 2.65
N MET A 229 -28.09 3.62 2.35
CA MET A 229 -27.91 2.22 1.95
C MET A 229 -27.21 2.07 0.60
N ASN A 230 -27.50 2.95 -0.35
CA ASN A 230 -26.81 2.98 -1.64
C ASN A 230 -25.33 3.33 -1.48
N LYS A 231 -24.97 4.23 -0.56
CA LYS A 231 -23.56 4.53 -0.21
C LYS A 231 -22.81 3.32 0.31
N VAL A 232 -23.44 2.39 1.02
CA VAL A 232 -22.79 1.15 1.46
C VAL A 232 -22.74 0.10 0.34
N ARG A 233 -23.78 0.05 -0.52
CA ARG A 233 -23.82 -0.85 -1.67
C ARG A 233 -22.74 -0.56 -2.71
N ILE A 234 -22.22 0.66 -2.77
CA ILE A 234 -21.14 1.00 -3.68
C ILE A 234 -19.87 0.15 -3.43
N LEU A 235 -19.66 -0.31 -2.20
CA LEU A 235 -18.57 -1.22 -1.86
C LEU A 235 -18.65 -2.55 -2.62
N ASN A 236 -19.83 -2.92 -3.14
CA ASN A 236 -19.98 -4.10 -3.99
C ASN A 236 -19.33 -3.90 -5.37
N LEU A 237 -19.17 -2.65 -5.85
CA LEU A 237 -18.55 -2.37 -7.15
C LEU A 237 -17.06 -2.72 -7.18
N PHE A 238 -16.43 -2.82 -6.02
CA PHE A 238 -15.02 -3.21 -5.88
C PHE A 238 -14.77 -4.69 -6.19
N ASN A 239 -15.81 -5.53 -6.31
CA ASN A 239 -15.70 -6.95 -6.61
C ASN A 239 -14.59 -7.67 -5.80
N SER A 240 -14.44 -7.30 -4.52
CA SER A 240 -13.26 -7.66 -3.72
C SER A 240 -13.05 -9.17 -3.60
N ASP A 241 -14.11 -9.97 -3.58
CA ASP A 241 -14.04 -11.43 -3.55
C ASP A 241 -13.29 -12.00 -4.79
N GLN A 242 -13.62 -11.51 -5.98
CA GLN A 242 -12.94 -11.91 -7.22
C GLN A 242 -11.50 -11.39 -7.26
N ILE A 243 -11.27 -10.15 -6.81
CA ILE A 243 -9.93 -9.57 -6.78
C ILE A 243 -9.04 -10.35 -5.81
N ILE A 244 -9.53 -10.74 -4.62
CA ILE A 244 -8.78 -11.58 -3.68
C ILE A 244 -8.39 -12.90 -4.34
N GLU A 245 -9.32 -13.59 -5.00
CA GLU A 245 -9.03 -14.87 -5.66
C GLU A 245 -7.98 -14.73 -6.78
N LEU A 246 -8.08 -13.68 -7.59
CA LEU A 246 -7.13 -13.41 -8.66
C LEU A 246 -5.75 -13.02 -8.12
N VAL A 247 -5.73 -12.25 -7.03
CA VAL A 247 -4.50 -11.91 -6.32
C VAL A 247 -3.88 -13.17 -5.72
N ASP A 248 -4.67 -14.07 -5.14
CA ASP A 248 -4.18 -15.35 -4.59
C ASP A 248 -3.61 -16.26 -5.69
N LYS A 249 -4.29 -16.36 -6.83
CA LYS A 249 -3.75 -17.08 -8.00
C LYS A 249 -2.43 -16.48 -8.46
N PHE A 250 -2.36 -15.16 -8.56
CA PHE A 250 -1.14 -14.44 -8.91
C PHE A 250 0.00 -14.69 -7.90
N PHE A 251 -0.28 -14.65 -6.59
CA PHE A 251 0.75 -14.92 -5.57
C PHE A 251 1.17 -16.38 -5.52
N ASN A 252 0.25 -17.33 -5.74
CA ASN A 252 0.60 -18.74 -5.80
C ASN A 252 1.48 -19.01 -7.03
N HIS A 253 1.13 -18.47 -8.19
CA HIS A 253 1.96 -18.57 -9.39
C HIS A 253 3.31 -17.84 -9.23
N PHE A 254 3.36 -16.72 -8.48
CA PHE A 254 4.60 -16.04 -8.11
C PHE A 254 5.49 -16.90 -7.21
N ASN A 255 4.89 -17.57 -6.23
CA ASN A 255 5.59 -18.43 -5.27
C ASN A 255 6.00 -19.78 -5.87
N GLU A 256 5.25 -20.31 -6.84
CA GLU A 256 5.53 -21.62 -7.46
C GLU A 256 6.50 -21.50 -8.63
N ASN A 257 6.27 -20.51 -9.52
CA ASN A 257 7.04 -20.39 -10.76
C ASN A 257 8.17 -19.35 -10.68
N HIS A 258 8.21 -18.49 -9.65
CA HIS A 258 9.37 -17.60 -9.37
C HIS A 258 9.86 -16.73 -10.55
N GLU A 259 8.94 -16.41 -11.47
CA GLU A 259 9.20 -15.90 -12.83
C GLU A 259 8.51 -14.57 -13.14
N MET A 260 8.14 -13.81 -12.10
CA MET A 260 7.67 -12.44 -12.32
C MET A 260 8.85 -11.53 -12.70
N SER A 261 8.73 -10.84 -13.83
CA SER A 261 9.66 -9.76 -14.15
C SER A 261 9.48 -8.61 -13.16
N LEU A 262 10.60 -8.03 -12.72
CA LEU A 262 10.67 -6.81 -11.92
C LEU A 262 9.79 -5.69 -12.48
N GLU A 263 9.78 -5.57 -13.81
CA GLU A 263 8.98 -4.60 -14.55
C GLU A 263 7.47 -4.79 -14.32
N MET A 264 7.00 -6.04 -14.28
CA MET A 264 5.59 -6.31 -14.03
C MET A 264 5.18 -5.97 -12.59
N ILE A 265 6.05 -6.21 -11.60
CA ILE A 265 5.79 -5.79 -10.21
C ILE A 265 5.76 -4.26 -10.11
N LYS A 266 6.69 -3.56 -10.79
CA LYS A 266 6.71 -2.09 -10.85
C LYS A 266 5.44 -1.49 -11.46
N ILE A 267 4.85 -2.15 -12.44
CA ILE A 267 3.56 -1.73 -13.02
C ILE A 267 2.43 -2.08 -12.06
N TYR A 268 2.44 -3.29 -11.50
CA TYR A 268 1.31 -3.81 -10.74
C TYR A 268 1.14 -3.14 -9.37
N VAL A 269 2.21 -2.95 -8.61
CA VAL A 269 2.15 -2.41 -7.24
C VAL A 269 1.47 -1.04 -7.19
N PRO A 270 1.83 -0.03 -8.01
CA PRO A 270 1.15 1.26 -8.02
C PRO A 270 -0.34 1.16 -8.37
N PHE A 271 -0.71 0.30 -9.33
CA PHE A 271 -2.11 0.08 -9.70
C PHE A 271 -2.91 -0.55 -8.56
N PHE A 272 -2.35 -1.55 -7.89
CA PHE A 272 -3.00 -2.21 -6.77
C PHE A 272 -3.10 -1.27 -5.56
N ASN A 273 -2.06 -0.45 -5.31
CA ASN A 273 -2.11 0.60 -4.30
C ASN A 273 -3.22 1.63 -4.59
N GLY A 274 -3.36 2.06 -5.86
CA GLY A 274 -4.47 2.93 -6.28
C GLY A 274 -5.85 2.32 -5.99
N TYR A 275 -6.02 1.01 -6.25
CA TYR A 275 -7.25 0.30 -5.93
C TYR A 275 -7.53 0.25 -4.43
N ILE A 276 -6.52 -0.06 -3.62
CA ILE A 276 -6.64 -0.11 -2.15
C ILE A 276 -6.96 1.26 -1.56
N ASN A 277 -6.30 2.31 -2.02
CA ASN A 277 -6.57 3.68 -1.58
C ASN A 277 -8.00 4.10 -1.93
N LEU A 278 -8.47 3.77 -3.14
CA LEU A 278 -9.85 4.07 -3.52
C LEU A 278 -10.85 3.29 -2.64
N TYR A 279 -10.60 1.99 -2.41
CA TYR A 279 -11.44 1.18 -1.53
C TYR A 279 -11.49 1.79 -0.12
N GLN A 280 -10.34 2.17 0.42
CA GLN A 280 -10.25 2.82 1.73
C GLN A 280 -11.11 4.10 1.82
N CYS A 281 -11.05 4.97 0.81
CA CYS A 281 -11.88 6.18 0.76
C CYS A 281 -13.38 5.86 0.83
N PHE A 282 -13.85 4.90 0.03
CA PHE A 282 -15.26 4.49 0.06
C PHE A 282 -15.65 3.78 1.35
N LEU A 283 -14.73 3.04 1.96
CA LEU A 283 -14.94 2.39 3.24
C LEU A 283 -15.11 3.43 4.36
N TYR A 284 -14.31 4.51 4.36
CA TYR A 284 -14.48 5.64 5.28
C TYR A 284 -15.85 6.31 5.09
N MET A 285 -16.27 6.55 3.85
CA MET A 285 -17.61 7.11 3.59
C MET A 285 -18.72 6.21 4.10
N ALA A 286 -18.61 4.89 3.92
CA ALA A 286 -19.59 3.92 4.42
C ALA A 286 -19.62 3.87 5.95
N ILE A 287 -18.46 3.90 6.62
CA ILE A 287 -18.35 3.97 8.09
C ILE A 287 -18.96 5.28 8.61
N GLY A 288 -18.69 6.40 7.94
CA GLY A 288 -19.31 7.69 8.25
C GLY A 288 -20.84 7.63 8.18
N SER A 289 -21.37 7.00 7.12
CA SER A 289 -22.82 6.77 6.97
C SER A 289 -23.39 5.88 8.07
N LEU A 290 -22.70 4.80 8.45
CA LEU A 290 -23.15 3.94 9.55
C LEU A 290 -23.17 4.71 10.87
N LYS A 291 -22.15 5.54 11.13
CA LYS A 291 -22.06 6.36 12.34
C LYS A 291 -23.22 7.36 12.43
N THR A 292 -23.55 8.05 11.34
CA THR A 292 -24.67 9.01 11.33
C THR A 292 -26.02 8.30 11.48
N SER A 293 -26.26 7.19 10.75
CA SER A 293 -27.49 6.41 10.89
C SER A 293 -27.65 5.81 12.30
N SER A 294 -26.56 5.36 12.92
CA SER A 294 -26.59 4.84 14.30
C SER A 294 -26.91 5.94 15.32
N LYS A 295 -26.34 7.14 15.15
CA LYS A 295 -26.67 8.29 16.00
C LYS A 295 -28.13 8.71 15.87
N LEU A 296 -28.64 8.77 14.64
CA LEU A 296 -30.06 9.06 14.39
C LEU A 296 -30.96 8.03 15.07
N LEU A 297 -30.63 6.74 14.94
CA LEU A 297 -31.36 5.66 15.62
C LEU A 297 -31.36 5.85 17.13
N HIS A 298 -30.22 6.17 17.73
CA HIS A 298 -30.12 6.45 19.16
C HIS A 298 -31.02 7.61 19.57
N ILE A 299 -30.98 8.74 18.86
CA ILE A 299 -31.81 9.93 19.15
C ILE A 299 -33.31 9.56 19.08
N ILE A 300 -33.74 8.88 18.02
CA ILE A 300 -35.15 8.49 17.85
C ILE A 300 -35.56 7.52 18.96
N MET A 301 -34.70 6.57 19.34
CA MET A 301 -34.97 5.65 20.45
C MET A 301 -35.09 6.38 21.80
N SER A 302 -34.21 7.33 22.09
CA SER A 302 -34.28 8.15 23.31
C SER A 302 -35.56 8.98 23.35
N LEU A 303 -35.86 9.72 22.28
CA LEU A 303 -37.09 10.52 22.19
C LEU A 303 -38.34 9.66 22.32
N SER A 304 -38.38 8.51 21.65
CA SER A 304 -39.52 7.58 21.76
C SER A 304 -39.67 7.04 23.17
N SER A 305 -38.55 6.77 23.86
CA SER A 305 -38.56 6.30 25.25
C SER A 305 -39.06 7.38 26.21
N GLU A 306 -38.62 8.63 26.04
CA GLU A 306 -39.10 9.79 26.79
C GLU A 306 -40.60 10.03 26.56
N LEU A 307 -41.05 9.95 25.30
CA LEU A 307 -42.45 10.11 24.93
C LEU A 307 -43.34 9.01 25.54
N LEU A 308 -42.85 7.78 25.60
CA LEU A 308 -43.54 6.66 26.24
C LEU A 308 -43.56 6.76 27.76
N ALA A 309 -42.50 7.31 28.37
CA ALA A 309 -42.39 7.48 29.81
C ALA A 309 -43.26 8.63 30.34
N ASN A 310 -43.29 9.76 29.63
CA ASN A 310 -43.95 10.99 30.07
C ASN A 310 -45.33 11.20 29.44
N GLY A 311 -45.69 10.43 28.41
CA GLY A 311 -46.92 10.61 27.64
C GLY A 311 -46.89 11.87 26.76
N PHE A 312 -48.01 12.14 26.08
CA PHE A 312 -48.21 13.42 25.40
C PHE A 312 -48.79 14.41 26.41
N CYS A 313 -48.14 15.56 26.62
CA CYS A 313 -48.74 16.64 27.38
C CYS A 313 -49.98 17.13 26.63
N LEU A 314 -51.16 16.97 27.23
CA LEU A 314 -52.33 17.72 26.80
C LEU A 314 -52.07 19.20 27.10
N PRO A 315 -52.38 20.12 26.16
CA PRO A 315 -52.44 21.54 26.50
C PRO A 315 -53.36 21.70 27.71
N PRO A 316 -53.04 22.55 28.70
CA PRO A 316 -53.99 22.85 29.75
C PRO A 316 -55.26 23.38 29.06
N ASP A 317 -56.37 22.66 29.21
CA ASP A 317 -57.68 23.12 28.78
C ASP A 317 -57.82 24.55 29.31
N SER A 318 -58.18 25.47 28.41
CA SER A 318 -58.56 26.83 28.79
C SER A 318 -59.58 26.70 29.92
N LEU A 319 -59.15 27.05 31.13
CA LEU A 319 -59.99 27.19 32.30
C LEU A 319 -60.95 28.34 31.98
N ASP A 320 -62.03 28.04 31.26
CA ASP A 320 -63.26 28.79 31.42
C ASP A 320 -63.71 28.55 32.86
N ASP A 321 -63.96 29.68 33.50
CA ASP A 321 -64.15 29.86 34.92
C ASP A 321 -65.25 28.98 35.54
N ASP A 322 -65.05 28.80 36.84
CA ASP A 322 -66.01 28.48 37.88
C ASP A 322 -66.23 27.01 38.27
N ASP A 323 -66.00 26.81 39.57
CA ASP A 323 -66.41 25.73 40.45
C ASP A 323 -65.63 24.41 40.38
N ASP A 324 -64.46 24.40 41.03
CA ASP A 324 -64.33 23.60 42.27
C ASP A 324 -62.99 23.86 42.99
N GLN A 325 -62.94 24.97 43.72
CA GLN A 325 -61.96 25.19 44.79
C GLN A 325 -62.29 24.33 46.02
N GLN A 326 -62.22 23.00 45.92
CA GLN A 326 -62.29 22.18 47.13
C GLN A 326 -61.74 20.76 46.94
N ARG A 327 -60.45 20.66 46.61
CA ARG A 327 -59.64 19.45 46.87
C ARG A 327 -58.13 19.73 46.76
N LYS A 328 -57.67 20.82 47.38
CA LYS A 328 -56.24 21.03 47.66
C LYS A 328 -56.01 20.81 49.16
N GLY A 329 -55.70 19.56 49.51
CA GLY A 329 -55.30 19.14 50.83
C GLY A 329 -54.67 17.76 50.75
N GLU A 330 -53.34 17.74 50.81
CA GLU A 330 -52.51 16.57 51.13
C GLU A 330 -52.33 15.50 50.04
N GLN A 331 -51.32 15.67 49.19
CA GLN A 331 -50.19 14.73 49.16
C GLN A 331 -49.02 15.27 48.34
N GLN A 332 -48.05 15.74 49.08
CA GLN A 332 -46.66 15.94 48.68
C GLN A 332 -46.04 14.62 48.21
N LYS A 333 -45.41 14.58 47.03
CA LYS A 333 -44.17 13.82 46.81
C LYS A 333 -43.28 14.54 45.78
N ASN A 334 -42.36 15.33 46.34
CA ASN A 334 -41.00 15.63 45.89
C ASN A 334 -40.66 15.32 44.43
N ILE A 335 -40.67 16.35 43.60
CA ILE A 335 -39.80 16.44 42.42
C ILE A 335 -38.70 17.42 42.81
N ASP A 336 -37.63 16.90 43.42
CA ASP A 336 -36.36 17.58 43.50
C ASP A 336 -35.39 16.87 42.55
N ASN A 337 -34.60 17.66 41.82
CA ASN A 337 -33.66 17.33 40.75
C ASN A 337 -34.21 17.20 39.32
N ALA A 338 -34.86 18.25 38.82
CA ALA A 338 -34.49 18.79 37.51
C ALA A 338 -33.71 20.08 37.77
N GLY A 339 -32.41 20.07 37.50
CA GLY A 339 -31.58 21.27 37.58
C GLY A 339 -32.04 22.29 36.55
N PHE A 340 -32.84 23.25 37.00
CA PHE A 340 -32.98 24.55 36.36
C PHE A 340 -32.56 25.59 37.39
N GLY A 341 -31.59 26.42 36.99
CA GLY A 341 -30.99 27.45 37.81
C GLY A 341 -32.04 28.36 38.42
N ASP A 342 -31.79 28.70 39.67
CA ASP A 342 -32.50 29.70 40.48
C ASP A 342 -32.65 31.01 39.69
N GLY A 343 -33.90 31.35 39.40
CA GLY A 343 -34.29 32.46 38.56
C GLY A 343 -35.75 32.78 38.79
N ASN A 344 -36.04 33.36 39.94
CA ASN A 344 -37.32 33.97 40.27
C ASN A 344 -37.79 34.90 39.14
N ILE A 345 -38.80 34.47 38.37
CA ILE A 345 -39.70 35.39 37.66
C ILE A 345 -41.10 34.82 37.76
N THR A 346 -41.85 35.36 38.71
CA THR A 346 -43.31 35.34 38.68
C THR A 346 -43.79 36.24 37.54
N SER A 347 -44.81 35.74 36.84
CA SER A 347 -45.83 36.49 36.10
C SER A 347 -45.58 36.78 34.62
N ASP A 348 -46.60 36.40 33.86
CA ASP A 348 -46.99 36.85 32.53
C ASP A 348 -46.34 36.17 31.32
N ALA A 349 -47.12 35.21 30.81
CA ALA A 349 -47.03 34.64 29.47
C ALA A 349 -46.92 35.76 28.42
N LYS A 350 -45.81 35.77 27.69
CA LYS A 350 -45.69 36.54 26.45
C LYS A 350 -45.11 35.66 25.37
N ASP A 351 -45.93 35.51 24.34
CA ASP A 351 -45.74 34.78 23.09
C ASP A 351 -44.29 34.92 22.54
N VAL A 352 -43.62 33.79 22.31
CA VAL A 352 -42.23 33.77 21.80
C VAL A 352 -42.17 33.61 20.27
N SER A 353 -43.29 33.82 19.59
CA SER A 353 -43.41 33.74 18.14
C SER A 353 -42.65 34.86 17.39
N GLU A 354 -42.16 35.90 18.09
CA GLU A 354 -41.35 36.98 17.50
C GLU A 354 -39.82 36.74 17.57
N ARG A 355 -39.34 35.64 18.15
CA ARG A 355 -37.89 35.36 18.27
C ARG A 355 -37.31 34.39 17.21
N LEU A 356 -38.09 34.03 16.20
CA LEU A 356 -37.66 33.11 15.13
C LEU A 356 -37.26 33.77 13.81
N ASP A 357 -37.26 35.10 13.72
CA ASP A 357 -36.65 35.82 12.59
C ASP A 357 -35.31 36.43 13.02
N CYS A 358 -34.23 35.64 12.91
CA CYS A 358 -32.86 36.14 12.82
C CYS A 358 -32.04 35.17 11.95
N GLN A 359 -32.25 35.32 10.66
CA GLN A 359 -31.41 34.82 9.59
C GLN A 359 -30.33 35.87 9.37
N ASP A 360 -29.21 35.77 10.11
CA ASP A 360 -27.93 36.46 9.84
C ASP A 360 -26.90 36.11 10.94
N GLN A 361 -26.24 34.95 10.84
CA GLN A 361 -25.01 34.64 11.58
C GLN A 361 -24.10 33.68 10.80
N LEU A 362 -23.75 34.00 9.55
CA LEU A 362 -22.76 33.23 8.76
C LEU A 362 -21.68 34.05 8.03
N ASP A 363 -21.53 35.36 8.27
CA ASP A 363 -20.63 36.19 7.45
C ASP A 363 -19.30 36.65 8.10
N ASP A 364 -18.91 36.19 9.29
CA ASP A 364 -17.67 36.64 9.96
C ASP A 364 -16.63 35.54 10.23
N LEU A 365 -16.46 34.59 9.31
CA LEU A 365 -15.31 33.66 9.32
C LEU A 365 -14.60 33.65 7.96
N GLU A 366 -14.13 34.81 7.53
CA GLU A 366 -13.03 34.90 6.59
C GLU A 366 -11.90 35.74 7.20
N ASN A 367 -10.67 35.20 7.09
CA ASN A 367 -9.39 35.89 7.17
C ASN A 367 -8.74 36.04 8.55
N GLY A 368 -8.01 35.00 8.93
CA GLY A 368 -6.89 35.09 9.86
C GLY A 368 -5.76 34.18 9.40
N ASP A 369 -4.82 34.73 8.63
CA ASP A 369 -3.40 34.36 8.65
C ASP A 369 -2.61 35.48 7.95
N GLY A 370 -1.97 36.32 8.76
CA GLY A 370 -0.95 37.24 8.32
C GLY A 370 0.42 36.63 8.62
N ASP A 371 1.31 36.65 7.64
CA ASP A 371 2.74 36.81 7.91
C ASP A 371 3.41 37.52 6.73
N GLU A 372 4.17 38.55 7.08
CA GLU A 372 4.83 39.52 6.21
C GLU A 372 6.05 38.90 5.50
N ASN A 373 6.30 39.26 4.23
CA ASN A 373 7.62 39.74 3.81
C ASN A 373 7.64 40.31 2.38
N GLN A 374 7.94 41.62 2.33
CA GLN A 374 8.90 42.31 1.45
C GLN A 374 8.80 42.19 -0.09
N GLN A 375 8.43 43.34 -0.68
CA GLN A 375 9.11 44.05 -1.78
C GLN A 375 9.68 43.23 -2.95
N THR A 376 9.13 43.38 -4.16
CA THR A 376 9.64 44.34 -5.19
C THR A 376 8.75 44.34 -6.43
N GLU A 377 8.60 45.53 -7.00
CA GLU A 377 8.02 45.81 -8.32
C GLU A 377 8.80 45.11 -9.44
N SER A 378 8.09 44.59 -10.47
CA SER A 378 8.32 44.91 -11.88
C SER A 378 7.38 44.12 -12.82
N GLU A 379 6.59 44.89 -13.55
CA GLU A 379 6.14 44.74 -14.95
C GLU A 379 6.41 43.41 -15.67
N ASN A 380 5.35 42.77 -16.17
CA ASN A 380 5.02 42.75 -17.61
C ASN A 380 3.96 41.69 -17.95
N LYS A 381 2.76 42.15 -18.32
CA LYS A 381 1.94 41.47 -19.33
C LYS A 381 2.35 42.06 -20.67
N ASN A 382 2.88 41.24 -21.55
CA ASN A 382 2.75 41.46 -22.98
C ASN A 382 2.09 40.22 -23.59
N GLU A 383 1.15 40.54 -24.45
CA GLU A 383 0.31 39.68 -25.27
C GLU A 383 1.13 38.97 -26.38
N ASP A 384 0.46 37.96 -26.96
CA ASP A 384 0.62 37.45 -28.32
C ASP A 384 1.88 36.66 -28.72
N ASN A 385 1.73 35.32 -28.77
CA ASN A 385 1.63 34.56 -30.03
C ASN A 385 1.23 33.10 -29.80
#